data_AF-A0A5K0Y7W7-F1
#
_entry.id   AF-A0A5K0Y7W7-F1
#
_cell.length_a   1.000
_cell.length_b   1.000
_cell.length_c   1.000
_cell.angle_alpha   90.00
_cell.angle_beta   90.00
_cell.angle_gamma   90.00
#
_symmetry.space_group_name_H-M   'P 1'
#
loop_
_entity.id
_entity.type
_entity.pdbx_description
1 polymer ?
#
loop_
_entity_poly.entity_id
_entity_poly.type
_entity_poly.pdbx_seq_one_letter_code
_entity_poly.pdbx_strand_id
1 'polypeptide(L)' 'HDGWRAAMEEEMSALRSNNTWDLFPRDKSMNVVGSKWVFKTKLKADGSIDHLKDRLVA' A
#
# COMPACT_ATOMS: atom_id res chain seq x y z
N HIS A 1 13.15 8.02 4.48
CA HIS A 1 13.29 6.99 3.42
C HIS A 1 12.23 7.28 2.36
N ASP A 2 12.63 7.96 1.29
CA ASP A 2 11.69 8.51 0.31
C ASP A 2 11.05 7.43 -0.58
N GLY A 3 11.66 6.24 -0.66
CA GLY A 3 11.17 5.13 -1.48
C GLY A 3 9.83 4.53 -1.03
N TRP A 4 9.42 4.72 0.23
CA TRP A 4 8.13 4.19 0.71
C TRP A 4 6.93 4.90 0.10
N ARG A 5 7.04 6.21 -0.16
CA ARG A 5 5.97 6.97 -0.80
C ARG A 5 5.77 6.54 -2.25
N ALA A 6 6.87 6.35 -2.97
CA ALA A 6 6.83 5.86 -4.35
C ALA A 6 6.19 4.46 -4.44
N ALA A 7 6.56 3.57 -3.52
CA ALA A 7 6.00 2.21 -3.48
C ALA A 7 4.48 2.21 -3.17
N MET A 8 4.02 3.04 -2.23
CA MET A 8 2.59 3.24 -1.98
C MET A 8 1.82 3.77 -3.20
N GLU A 9 2.40 4.73 -3.92
CA GLU A 9 1.77 5.32 -5.11
C GLU A 9 1.65 4.29 -6.23
N GLU A 10 2.66 3.43 -6.38
CA GLU A 10 2.66 2.30 -7.33
C GLU A 10 1.56 1.29 -6.99
N GLU A 11 1.44 0.85 -5.73
CA GLU A 11 0.39 -0.08 -5.29
C GLU A 11 -1.01 0.55 -5.47
N MET A 12 -1.21 1.82 -5.08
CA MET A 12 -2.48 2.51 -5.31
C MET A 12 -2.84 2.63 -6.80
N SER A 13 -1.83 2.83 -7.66
CA SER A 13 -2.03 2.84 -9.11
C SER A 13 -2.45 1.46 -9.63
N ALA A 14 -1.79 0.40 -9.16
CA ALA A 14 -2.11 -0.98 -9.52
C ALA A 14 -3.54 -1.37 -9.10
N LEU A 15 -3.98 -1.00 -7.89
CA LEU A 15 -5.34 -1.28 -7.41
C LEU A 15 -6.41 -0.61 -8.27
N ARG A 16 -6.18 0.66 -8.67
CA ARG A 16 -7.04 1.40 -9.60
C ARG A 16 -7.06 0.74 -10.99
N SER A 17 -5.89 0.39 -11.52
CA SER A 17 -5.78 -0.27 -12.83
C SER A 17 -6.47 -1.62 -12.86
N ASN A 18 -6.47 -2.35 -11.76
CA ASN A 18 -7.15 -3.63 -11.63
C ASN A 18 -8.66 -3.49 -11.41
N ASN A 19 -9.19 -2.26 -11.30
CA ASN A 19 -10.60 -1.98 -11.07
C ASN A 19 -11.18 -2.72 -9.84
N THR A 20 -10.33 -2.93 -8.84
CA THR A 20 -10.67 -3.65 -7.59
C THR A 20 -10.95 -2.70 -6.43
N TRP A 21 -10.64 -1.40 -6.60
CA TRP A 21 -10.78 -0.37 -5.59
C TRP A 21 -11.36 0.91 -6.21
N ASP A 22 -12.51 1.34 -5.69
CA ASP A 22 -13.16 2.59 -6.02
C ASP A 22 -13.31 3.45 -4.75
N LEU A 23 -13.04 4.75 -4.89
CA LEU A 23 -13.16 5.70 -3.79
C LEU A 23 -14.60 6.24 -3.72
N PHE A 24 -15.30 5.95 -2.63
CA PHE A 24 -16.65 6.45 -2.40
C PHE A 24 -16.74 7.32 -1.13
N PRO A 25 -17.62 8.34 -1.13
CA PRO A 25 -17.90 9.10 0.07
C PRO A 25 -18.51 8.17 1.12
N ARG A 26 -18.02 8.29 2.35
CA ARG A 26 -18.52 7.53 3.49
C ARG A 26 -19.92 8.02 3.88
N ASP A 27 -20.88 7.10 3.93
CA ASP A 27 -22.18 7.34 4.59
C ASP A 27 -22.05 7.14 6.12
N LYS A 28 -22.82 7.90 6.89
CA LYS A 28 -22.84 7.82 8.37
C LYS A 28 -23.28 6.44 8.88
N SER A 29 -24.06 5.71 8.09
CA SER A 29 -24.56 4.37 8.41
C SER A 29 -23.56 3.24 8.09
N MET A 30 -22.44 3.54 7.43
CA MET A 30 -21.46 2.52 7.02
C MET A 30 -20.51 2.13 8.16
N ASN A 31 -20.38 0.82 8.37
CA ASN A 31 -19.31 0.23 9.17
C ASN A 31 -18.02 0.23 8.35
N VAL A 32 -17.19 1.26 8.55
CA VAL A 32 -15.90 1.39 7.88
C VAL A 32 -14.88 0.48 8.55
N VAL A 33 -14.35 -0.48 7.78
CA VAL A 33 -13.17 -1.24 8.18
C VAL A 33 -11.95 -0.35 7.97
N GLY A 34 -11.14 -0.19 9.03
CA GLY A 34 -9.89 0.56 8.91
C GLY A 34 -8.88 -0.21 8.08
N SER A 35 -8.12 0.47 7.23
CA SER A 35 -7.00 -0.13 6.51
C SER A 35 -5.67 0.34 7.10
N LYS A 36 -4.65 -0.52 7.03
CA LYS A 36 -3.27 -0.20 7.42
C LYS A 36 -2.29 -0.61 6.33
N TRP A 37 -1.21 0.17 6.22
CA TRP A 37 -0.07 -0.20 5.39
C TRP A 37 0.90 -1.05 6.19
N VAL A 38 1.37 -2.14 5.59
CA VAL A 38 2.44 -2.98 6.14
C VAL A 38 3.67 -2.81 5.27
N PHE A 39 4.77 -2.35 5.88
CA PHE A 39 6.05 -2.14 5.22
C PHE A 39 7.04 -3.24 5.60
N LYS A 40 7.75 -3.76 4.61
CA LYS A 40 8.82 -4.73 4.80
C LYS A 40 9.99 -4.44 3.87
N THR A 41 11.13 -4.06 4.45
CA THR A 41 12.38 -3.94 3.70
C THR A 41 12.92 -5.34 3.41
N LYS A 42 13.18 -5.63 2.13
CA LYS A 42 14.02 -6.76 1.73
C LYS A 42 15.45 -6.28 1.61
N LEU A 43 16.36 -6.98 2.27
CA LEU A 43 17.79 -6.74 2.21
C LEU A 43 18.45 -7.82 1.35
N LYS A 44 19.53 -7.46 0.65
CA LYS A 44 20.42 -8.39 -0.03
C LYS A 44 21.31 -9.11 1.00
N ALA A 45 22.03 -10.14 0.54
CA ALA A 45 22.98 -10.87 1.40
C ALA A 45 24.10 -9.98 1.98
N ASP A 46 24.39 -8.85 1.33
CA ASP A 46 25.36 -7.84 1.78
C ASP A 46 24.77 -6.81 2.77
N GLY A 47 23.47 -6.90 3.10
CA GLY A 47 22.77 -5.97 4.00
C GLY A 47 22.26 -4.69 3.33
N SER A 48 22.51 -4.47 2.04
CA SER A 48 21.93 -3.34 1.29
C SER A 48 20.45 -3.58 0.96
N ILE A 49 19.69 -2.51 0.70
CA ILE A 49 18.26 -2.62 0.36
C ILE A 49 18.12 -3.23 -1.04
N ASP A 50 17.44 -4.37 -1.10
CA ASP A 50 17.04 -5.02 -2.34
C ASP A 50 15.73 -4.42 -2.87
N HIS A 51 14.71 -4.36 -2.01
CA HIS A 51 13.38 -3.89 -2.38
C HIS A 51 12.60 -3.40 -1.14
N LEU A 52 11.77 -2.37 -1.31
CA LEU A 52 10.81 -1.93 -0.30
C LEU A 52 9.46 -2.53 -0.65
N LYS A 53 9.00 -3.54 0.11
CA LYS A 53 7.67 -4.14 -0.09
C LYS A 53 6.66 -3.49 0.82
N ASP A 54 5.62 -2.91 0.25
CA ASP A 54 4.44 -2.47 0.95
C ASP A 54 3.23 -3.34 0.55
N ARG A 55 2.22 -3.36 1.43
CA ARG A 55 0.92 -3.95 1.13
C ARG A 55 -0.15 -3.24 1.95
N LEU A 56 -1.25 -2.89 1.31
CA LEU A 56 -2.45 -2.41 1.99
C LEU A 56 -3.27 -3.60 2.51
N VAL A 57 -3.64 -3.56 3.79
CA VAL A 57 -4.45 -4.62 4.44
C VAL A 57 -5.63 -3.99 5.17
N ALA A 58 -6.80 -4.63 5.08
CA ALA A 58 -8.02 -4.30 5.81
C ALA A 58 -8.21 -5.27 6.99
#